data_AF-A0A2V9Y8J6-F1
#
_entry.id   AF-A0A2V9Y8J6-F1
#
_cell.length_a   1.000
_cell.length_b   1.000
_cell.length_c   1.000
_cell.angle_alpha   90.00
_cell.angle_beta   90.00
_cell.angle_gamma   90.00
#
_symmetry.space_group_name_H-M   'P 1'
#
loop_
_entity.id
_entity.type
_entity.pdbx_description
1 polymer ?
#
loop_
_entity_poly.entity_id
_entity_poly.type
_entity_poly.pdbx_seq_one_letter_code
_entity_poly.pdbx_strand_id
1 'polypeptide(L)'
;MVLALTVCLFAAPLFAAPMTNADREHLLVHFEMTTQMVAELVHGLSPAQLEYKASPDRWSIREVVSHLAVAEPDYWREIQKALKAAPDMNTKKSAATDADIMWYGIDRVVHTKTGGGHEKVDTYKDLGEALGKFQALRG
;
A
#
# COMPACT_ATOMS: atom_id res chain seq x y z
N MET A 1 -64.57 13.30 6.47
CA MET A 1 -64.14 12.13 7.26
C MET A 1 -63.09 11.36 6.49
N VAL A 2 -61.86 11.33 7.05
CA VAL A 2 -60.97 10.14 7.16
C VAL A 2 -60.38 9.63 5.83
N LEU A 3 -59.07 9.55 5.57
CA LEU A 3 -57.86 9.55 6.39
C LEU A 3 -56.70 9.88 5.42
N ALA A 4 -56.00 11.00 5.59
CA ALA A 4 -54.72 11.22 4.90
C ALA A 4 -53.66 10.41 5.65
N LEU A 5 -53.32 9.22 5.13
CA LEU A 5 -52.29 8.36 5.69
C LEU A 5 -50.92 8.93 5.30
N THR A 6 -50.41 9.84 6.15
CA THR A 6 -49.07 10.39 6.06
C THR A 6 -48.05 9.29 6.31
N VAL A 7 -47.49 8.71 5.24
CA VAL A 7 -46.31 7.84 5.34
C VAL A 7 -45.12 8.77 5.60
N CYS A 8 -44.80 8.99 6.88
CA CYS A 8 -43.51 9.55 7.28
C CYS A 8 -42.43 8.50 6.99
N LEU A 9 -41.82 8.57 5.81
CA LEU A 9 -40.52 7.95 5.56
C LEU A 9 -39.53 8.56 6.56
N PHE A 10 -39.23 7.85 7.63
CA PHE A 10 -38.05 8.13 8.44
C PHE A 10 -36.83 7.88 7.55
N ALA A 11 -36.32 8.93 6.91
CA ALA A 11 -35.00 8.93 6.31
C ALA A 11 -33.97 8.91 7.45
N ALA A 12 -33.74 7.72 8.03
CA ALA A 12 -32.59 7.54 8.91
C ALA A 12 -31.34 7.78 8.08
N PRO A 13 -30.41 8.66 8.49
CA PRO A 13 -29.13 8.78 7.81
C PRO A 13 -28.43 7.42 7.86
N LEU A 14 -28.23 6.82 6.68
CA LEU A 14 -27.37 5.65 6.52
C LEU A 14 -25.93 6.13 6.76
N PHE A 15 -25.45 5.97 7.99
CA PHE A 15 -24.04 6.12 8.29
C PHE A 15 -23.29 4.93 7.69
N ALA A 16 -22.13 5.17 7.09
CA ALA A 16 -21.24 4.09 6.70
C ALA A 16 -20.90 3.24 7.93
N ALA A 17 -20.91 1.91 7.77
CA ALA A 17 -20.50 1.01 8.84
C ALA A 17 -19.06 1.34 9.25
N PRO A 18 -18.76 1.42 10.57
CA PRO A 18 -17.38 1.59 11.01
C PRO A 18 -16.56 0.36 10.64
N MET A 19 -15.24 0.55 10.48
CA MET A 19 -14.29 -0.56 10.30
C MET A 19 -14.45 -1.57 11.44
N THR A 20 -14.67 -2.84 11.08
CA THR A 20 -14.84 -3.92 12.05
C THR A 20 -13.48 -4.40 12.59
N ASN A 21 -13.51 -5.22 13.64
CA ASN A 21 -12.29 -5.87 14.14
C ASN A 21 -11.69 -6.83 13.08
N ALA A 22 -12.54 -7.52 12.32
CA ALA A 22 -12.10 -8.42 11.27
C ALA A 22 -11.41 -7.66 10.12
N ASP A 23 -11.96 -6.51 9.71
CA ASP A 23 -11.35 -5.65 8.69
C ASP A 23 -9.96 -5.18 9.15
N ARG A 24 -9.85 -4.76 10.42
CA ARG A 24 -8.59 -4.34 11.02
C ARG A 24 -7.57 -5.47 11.07
N GLU A 25 -7.98 -6.64 11.54
CA GLU A 25 -7.11 -7.81 11.61
C GLU A 25 -6.59 -8.20 10.22
N HIS A 26 -7.48 -8.25 9.23
CA HIS A 26 -7.08 -8.58 7.86
C HIS A 26 -6.08 -7.57 7.28
N LEU A 27 -6.29 -6.27 7.52
CA LEU A 27 -5.35 -5.23 7.10
C LEU A 27 -3.98 -5.41 7.76
N LEU A 28 -3.93 -5.66 9.07
CA LEU A 28 -2.67 -5.83 9.80
C LEU A 28 -1.93 -7.09 9.37
N VAL A 29 -2.62 -8.23 9.24
CA VAL A 29 -2.03 -9.48 8.76
C VAL A 29 -1.42 -9.29 7.38
N HIS A 30 -2.13 -8.64 6.46
CA HIS A 30 -1.60 -8.40 5.12
C HIS A 30 -0.41 -7.42 5.13
N PHE A 31 -0.45 -6.38 5.96
CA PHE A 31 0.67 -5.45 6.13
C PHE A 31 1.93 -6.15 6.65
N GLU A 32 1.79 -7.03 7.64
CA GLU A 32 2.90 -7.83 8.17
C GLU A 32 3.42 -8.83 7.14
N MET A 33 2.51 -9.58 6.50
CA MET A 33 2.85 -10.56 5.46
C MET A 33 3.63 -9.91 4.30
N THR A 34 3.15 -8.79 3.75
CA THR A 34 3.84 -8.12 2.64
C THR A 34 5.19 -7.54 3.05
N THR A 35 5.35 -7.13 4.31
CA THR A 35 6.63 -6.68 4.86
C THR A 35 7.64 -7.84 4.95
N GLN A 36 7.21 -9.02 5.39
CA GLN A 36 8.05 -10.22 5.46
C GLN A 36 8.38 -10.78 4.08
N MET A 37 7.43 -10.75 3.15
CA MET A 37 7.57 -11.28 1.80
C MET A 37 8.79 -10.71 1.06
N VAL A 38 9.07 -9.41 1.20
CA VAL A 38 10.26 -8.79 0.56
C VAL A 38 11.55 -9.41 1.09
N ALA A 39 11.66 -9.61 2.40
CA ALA A 39 12.84 -10.21 3.02
C ALA A 39 13.03 -11.68 2.59
N GLU A 40 11.93 -12.45 2.54
CA GLU A 40 11.94 -13.84 2.10
C GLU A 40 12.34 -13.98 0.63
N LEU A 41 11.79 -13.13 -0.25
CA LEU A 41 12.07 -13.18 -1.70
C LEU A 41 13.55 -12.90 -2.04
N VAL A 42 14.25 -12.14 -1.20
CA VAL A 42 15.67 -11.81 -1.42
C VAL A 42 16.63 -12.65 -0.58
N HIS A 43 16.11 -13.50 0.30
CA HIS A 43 16.91 -14.32 1.19
C HIS A 43 17.75 -15.34 0.40
N GLY A 44 19.06 -15.35 0.66
CA GLY A 44 19.99 -16.30 0.06
C GLY A 44 20.33 -16.05 -1.42
N LEU A 45 19.87 -14.94 -2.01
CA LEU A 45 20.28 -14.58 -3.37
C LEU A 45 21.77 -14.25 -3.43
N SER A 46 22.44 -14.81 -4.44
CA SER A 46 23.84 -14.50 -4.73
C SER A 46 24.01 -13.08 -5.28
N PRO A 47 25.21 -12.48 -5.19
CA PRO A 47 25.48 -11.17 -5.79
C PRO A 47 25.13 -11.10 -7.29
N ALA A 48 25.38 -12.17 -8.05
CA ALA A 48 25.05 -12.23 -9.47
C ALA A 48 23.54 -12.22 -9.73
N GLN A 49 22.74 -12.86 -8.87
CA GLN A 49 21.27 -12.83 -8.98
C GLN A 49 20.72 -11.45 -8.59
N LEU A 50 21.29 -10.80 -7.57
CA LEU A 50 20.87 -9.47 -7.13
C LEU A 50 21.10 -8.41 -8.20
N GLU A 51 22.18 -8.53 -8.96
CA GLU A 51 22.56 -7.58 -10.03
C GLU A 51 22.04 -7.98 -11.42
N TYR A 52 21.35 -9.11 -11.56
CA TYR A 52 20.78 -9.52 -12.83
C TYR A 52 19.75 -8.51 -13.33
N LYS A 53 19.87 -8.11 -14.60
CA LYS A 53 18.91 -7.24 -15.31
C LYS A 53 18.35 -8.01 -16.51
N ALA A 54 17.02 -8.17 -16.55
CA ALA A 54 16.35 -8.88 -17.63
C ALA A 54 16.49 -8.17 -19.00
N SER A 55 16.65 -6.85 -18.99
CA SER A 55 16.98 -6.02 -20.15
C SER A 55 17.60 -4.69 -19.68
N PRO A 56 18.27 -3.92 -20.57
CA PRO A 56 19.00 -2.70 -20.18
C PRO A 56 18.14 -1.61 -19.52
N ASP A 57 16.83 -1.61 -19.80
CA ASP A 57 15.84 -0.66 -19.30
C ASP A 57 15.14 -1.12 -18.01
N ARG A 58 15.48 -2.30 -17.48
CA ARG A 58 14.87 -2.87 -16.28
C ARG A 58 15.78 -2.73 -15.08
N TRP A 59 15.17 -2.63 -13.91
CA TRP A 59 15.89 -2.65 -12.65
C TRP A 59 16.31 -4.06 -12.26
N SER A 60 17.47 -4.17 -11.62
CA SER A 60 17.90 -5.39 -10.93
C SER A 60 17.11 -5.60 -9.63
N ILE A 61 17.23 -6.77 -9.03
CA ILE A 61 16.55 -7.06 -7.75
C ILE A 61 17.04 -6.09 -6.66
N ARG A 62 18.37 -5.83 -6.60
CA ARG A 62 18.94 -4.86 -5.66
C ARG A 62 18.33 -3.46 -5.85
N GLU A 63 18.25 -3.00 -7.10
CA GLU A 63 17.71 -1.69 -7.46
C GLU A 63 16.23 -1.55 -7.05
N VAL A 64 15.44 -2.62 -7.22
CA VAL A 64 14.04 -2.66 -6.76
C VAL A 64 13.94 -2.52 -5.23
N VAL A 65 14.76 -3.24 -4.46
CA VAL A 65 14.74 -3.11 -2.99
C VAL A 65 15.20 -1.73 -2.53
N SER A 66 16.22 -1.15 -3.18
CA SER A 66 16.62 0.23 -2.92
C SER A 66 15.47 1.22 -3.19
N HIS A 67 14.72 1.02 -4.27
CA HIS A 67 13.56 1.88 -4.57
C HIS A 67 12.48 1.79 -3.48
N LEU A 68 12.15 0.59 -3.01
CA LEU A 68 11.20 0.40 -1.92
C LEU A 68 11.63 1.17 -0.66
N ALA A 69 12.91 1.07 -0.30
CA ALA A 69 13.48 1.78 0.84
C ALA A 69 13.44 3.32 0.69
N VAL A 70 13.63 3.83 -0.53
CA VAL A 70 13.55 5.28 -0.82
C VAL A 70 12.10 5.78 -0.75
N ALA A 71 11.14 5.00 -1.23
CA ALA A 71 9.73 5.42 -1.29
C ALA A 71 9.01 5.30 0.08
N GLU A 72 9.45 4.37 0.93
CA GLU A 72 8.78 4.05 2.19
C GLU A 72 8.51 5.26 3.12
N PRO A 73 9.47 6.18 3.37
CA PRO A 73 9.22 7.32 4.25
C PRO A 73 8.13 8.27 3.73
N ASP A 74 7.98 8.36 2.40
CA ASP A 74 6.95 9.19 1.78
C ASP A 74 5.56 8.55 1.96
N TYR A 75 5.43 7.25 1.72
CA TYR A 75 4.18 6.53 1.98
C TYR A 75 3.79 6.57 3.46
N TRP A 76 4.75 6.35 4.35
CA TRP A 76 4.50 6.43 5.80
C TRP A 76 3.97 7.79 6.21
N ARG A 77 4.59 8.88 5.73
CA ARG A 77 4.13 10.24 5.99
C ARG A 77 2.70 10.46 5.48
N GLU A 78 2.36 10.01 4.28
CA GLU A 78 1.01 10.19 3.72
C GLU A 78 -0.03 9.37 4.50
N ILE A 79 0.28 8.15 4.93
CA ILE A 79 -0.60 7.36 5.81
C ILE A 79 -0.83 8.10 7.13
N GLN A 80 0.23 8.55 7.80
CA GLN A 80 0.12 9.29 9.07
C GLN A 80 -0.69 10.58 8.94
N LYS A 81 -0.57 11.27 7.81
CA LYS A 81 -1.35 12.46 7.49
C LYS A 81 -2.82 12.11 7.24
N ALA A 82 -3.10 11.04 6.50
CA ALA A 82 -4.46 10.58 6.22
C ALA A 82 -5.19 10.17 7.51
N LEU A 83 -4.53 9.45 8.42
CA LEU A 83 -5.10 9.04 9.71
C LEU A 83 -5.45 10.21 10.64
N LYS A 84 -4.77 11.36 10.50
CA LYS A 84 -5.03 12.58 11.30
C LYS A 84 -6.10 13.48 10.68
N ALA A 85 -6.40 13.29 9.40
CA ALA A 85 -7.39 14.11 8.72
C ALA A 85 -8.81 13.71 9.14
N ALA A 86 -9.74 14.67 9.13
CA ALA A 86 -11.15 14.35 9.24
C ALA A 86 -11.60 13.52 8.02
N PRO A 87 -12.48 12.51 8.19
CA PRO A 87 -13.03 11.76 7.06
C PRO A 87 -13.71 12.71 6.06
N ASP A 88 -13.27 12.67 4.80
CA ASP A 88 -13.93 13.39 3.70
C ASP A 88 -14.70 12.42 2.83
N MET A 89 -15.98 12.24 3.17
CA MET A 89 -16.88 11.33 2.46
C MET A 89 -17.49 11.95 1.18
N ASN A 90 -17.25 13.24 0.91
CA ASN A 90 -17.92 13.98 -0.14
C ASN A 90 -17.06 14.11 -1.41
N THR A 91 -15.74 14.22 -1.29
CA THR A 91 -14.85 14.41 -2.46
C THR A 91 -13.84 13.30 -2.66
N LYS A 92 -13.67 12.39 -1.68
CA LYS A 92 -12.60 11.37 -1.67
C LYS A 92 -13.11 9.94 -1.57
N LYS A 93 -14.37 9.67 -1.94
CA LYS A 93 -14.84 8.28 -2.02
C LYS A 93 -14.00 7.53 -3.06
N SER A 94 -13.22 6.57 -2.60
CA SER A 94 -12.44 5.70 -3.48
C SER A 94 -13.37 4.90 -4.40
N ALA A 95 -13.00 4.78 -5.67
CA ALA A 95 -13.63 3.83 -6.59
C ALA A 95 -13.09 2.40 -6.40
N ALA A 96 -11.94 2.25 -5.75
CA ALA A 96 -11.34 0.96 -5.44
C ALA A 96 -12.04 0.33 -4.24
N THR A 97 -12.32 -0.96 -4.34
CA THR A 97 -12.75 -1.81 -3.22
C THR A 97 -11.58 -2.12 -2.29
N ASP A 98 -11.86 -2.61 -1.10
CA ASP A 98 -10.80 -3.07 -0.18
C ASP A 98 -9.94 -4.14 -0.85
N ALA A 99 -10.54 -5.08 -1.57
CA ALA A 99 -9.81 -6.11 -2.31
C ALA A 99 -8.89 -5.52 -3.39
N ASP A 100 -9.33 -4.49 -4.13
CA ASP A 100 -8.49 -3.81 -5.11
C ASP A 100 -7.27 -3.16 -4.44
N ILE A 101 -7.45 -2.59 -3.23
CA ILE A 101 -6.35 -2.01 -2.45
C ILE A 101 -5.40 -3.10 -1.94
N MET A 102 -5.91 -4.22 -1.44
CA MET A 102 -5.07 -5.32 -0.94
C MET A 102 -4.24 -5.98 -2.06
N TRP A 103 -4.73 -5.99 -3.30
CA TRP A 103 -4.02 -6.55 -4.44
C TRP A 103 -3.17 -5.53 -5.21
N TYR A 104 -3.29 -4.24 -4.89
CA TYR A 104 -2.55 -3.18 -5.56
C TYR A 104 -1.04 -3.40 -5.44
N GLY A 105 -0.36 -3.50 -6.58
CA GLY A 105 1.09 -3.74 -6.66
C GLY A 105 1.51 -5.21 -6.55
N ILE A 106 0.64 -6.09 -6.05
CA ILE A 106 0.84 -7.55 -6.08
C ILE A 106 0.35 -8.12 -7.41
N ASP A 107 -0.80 -7.66 -7.92
CA ASP A 107 -1.23 -7.99 -9.27
C ASP A 107 -0.22 -7.46 -10.30
N ARG A 108 0.26 -8.36 -11.16
CA ARG A 108 1.28 -8.10 -12.18
C ARG A 108 0.71 -7.93 -13.59
N VAL A 109 -0.62 -8.01 -13.76
CA VAL A 109 -1.28 -7.79 -15.06
C VAL A 109 -1.20 -6.32 -15.48
N VAL A 110 -1.33 -5.39 -14.52
CA VAL A 110 -1.25 -3.96 -14.77
C VAL A 110 0.11 -3.42 -14.32
N HIS A 111 0.89 -2.89 -15.26
CA HIS A 111 2.19 -2.30 -14.97
C HIS A 111 2.08 -0.79 -14.74
N THR A 112 2.52 -0.33 -13.57
CA THR A 112 2.64 1.09 -13.24
C THR A 112 4.09 1.54 -13.36
N LYS A 113 4.33 2.71 -13.96
CA LYS A 113 5.66 3.32 -14.00
C LYS A 113 5.83 4.24 -12.78
N THR A 114 6.92 4.06 -12.05
CA THR A 114 7.33 4.96 -10.97
C THR A 114 7.48 6.39 -11.50
N GLY A 115 7.04 7.38 -10.72
CA GLY A 115 7.25 8.80 -10.97
C GLY A 115 7.57 9.55 -9.67
N GLY A 116 7.63 10.88 -9.72
CA GLY A 116 7.76 11.71 -8.49
C GLY A 116 9.14 11.70 -7.84
N GLY A 117 10.20 11.33 -8.56
CA GLY A 117 11.59 11.36 -8.06
C GLY A 117 11.98 10.14 -7.21
N HIS A 118 11.15 9.09 -7.18
CA HIS A 118 11.48 7.82 -6.56
C HIS A 118 12.30 6.89 -7.46
N GLU A 119 12.75 7.32 -8.64
CA GLU A 119 13.60 6.49 -9.52
C GLU A 119 15.05 6.33 -9.01
N LYS A 120 15.35 6.78 -7.78
CA LYS A 120 16.69 6.75 -7.16
C LYS A 120 17.10 5.35 -6.67
N VAL A 121 17.18 4.40 -7.60
CA VAL A 121 17.55 2.99 -7.35
C VAL A 121 18.98 2.76 -6.91
N ASP A 122 19.85 3.77 -7.06
CA ASP A 122 21.27 3.69 -6.67
C ASP A 122 21.56 4.25 -5.28
N THR A 123 20.51 4.64 -4.54
CA THR A 123 20.65 5.21 -3.19
C THR A 123 21.27 4.21 -2.22
N TYR A 124 20.79 2.96 -2.24
CA TYR A 124 21.29 1.88 -1.39
C TYR A 124 21.97 0.81 -2.25
N LYS A 125 23.28 0.70 -2.10
CA LYS A 125 24.11 -0.29 -2.82
C LYS A 125 24.19 -1.61 -2.07
N ASP A 126 24.01 -1.59 -0.76
CA ASP A 126 23.94 -2.79 0.06
C ASP A 126 22.47 -3.23 0.24
N LEU A 127 22.20 -4.51 0.00
CA LEU A 127 20.85 -5.07 0.13
C LEU A 127 20.36 -5.04 1.58
N GLY A 128 21.24 -5.34 2.54
CA GLY A 128 20.90 -5.37 3.95
C GLY A 128 20.52 -3.99 4.48
N GLU A 129 21.27 -2.96 4.09
CA GLU A 129 20.95 -1.57 4.38
C GLU A 129 19.58 -1.18 3.79
N ALA A 130 19.35 -1.46 2.50
CA ALA A 130 18.07 -1.16 1.85
C ALA A 130 16.90 -1.85 2.55
N LEU A 131 17.02 -3.15 2.83
CA LEU A 131 15.98 -3.92 3.50
C LEU A 131 15.72 -3.39 4.91
N GLY A 132 16.77 -3.08 5.67
CA GLY A 132 16.66 -2.48 7.00
C GLY A 132 15.94 -1.12 6.98
N LYS A 133 16.20 -0.29 5.98
CA LYS A 133 15.50 1.01 5.80
C LYS A 133 14.03 0.83 5.44
N PHE A 134 13.72 -0.11 4.55
CA PHE A 134 12.34 -0.45 4.22
C PHE A 134 11.54 -0.94 5.45
N GLN A 135 12.16 -1.77 6.29
CA GLN A 135 11.51 -2.35 7.48
C GLN A 135 11.40 -1.38 8.66
N ALA A 136 12.30 -0.38 8.77
CA ALA A 136 12.41 0.46 9.96
C ALA A 136 11.14 1.26 10.33
N LEU A 137 10.25 1.52 9.37
CA LEU A 137 9.00 2.26 9.60
C LEU A 137 7.77 1.34 9.74
N ARG A 138 7.97 0.03 9.59
CA ARG A 138 6.91 -0.98 9.52
C ARG A 138 6.83 -1.88 10.76
N GLY A 139 7.75 -1.72 11.71
CA GLY A 139 7.82 -2.47 12.97
C GLY A 139 7.54 -1.61 14.20
#